data_AF-A0A7V3I481-F1
#
_entry.id   AF-A0A7V3I481-F1
#
_cell.length_a   1.000
_cell.length_b   1.000
_cell.length_c   1.000
_cell.angle_alpha   90.00
_cell.angle_beta   90.00
_cell.angle_gamma   90.00
#
_symmetry.space_group_name_H-M   'P 1'
#
loop_
_entity.id
_entity.type
_entity.pdbx_description
1 polymer ?
#
loop_
_entity_poly.entity_id
_entity_poly.type
_entity_poly.pdbx_seq_one_letter_code
_entity_poly.pdbx_strand_id
1 'polypeptide(L)' 'VGSGDSFVAGFLHSLASGGSLADALTLGTAAGAANATTYGAGFCSKSSIMDMARGVRLAEID' A
#
# COMPACT_ATOMS: atom_id res chain seq x y z
N VAL A 1 -0.67 -13.00 -6.50
CA VAL A 1 0.74 -13.24 -6.09
C VAL A 1 1.48 -11.90 -6.15
N GLY A 2 2.43 -11.63 -5.25
CA GLY A 2 3.20 -10.36 -5.22
C GLY A 2 2.57 -9.21 -4.40
N SER A 3 1.43 -9.43 -3.73
CA SER A 3 0.79 -8.38 -2.92
C SER A 3 1.58 -8.06 -1.65
N GLY A 4 2.28 -9.04 -1.08
CA GLY A 4 3.21 -8.81 0.04
C GLY A 4 4.38 -7.93 -0.37
N ASP A 5 5.01 -8.22 -1.52
CA ASP A 5 6.10 -7.40 -2.06
C ASP A 5 5.63 -5.97 -2.36
N SER A 6 4.43 -5.85 -2.94
CA SER A 6 3.80 -4.55 -3.22
C SER A 6 3.51 -3.77 -1.93
N PHE A 7 3.05 -4.46 -0.88
CA PHE A 7 2.89 -3.85 0.44
C PHE A 7 4.21 -3.32 0.98
N VAL A 8 5.26 -4.14 0.99
CA VAL A 8 6.58 -3.74 1.50
C VAL A 8 7.13 -2.57 0.69
N ALA A 9 6.98 -2.60 -0.63
CA ALA A 9 7.40 -1.51 -1.51
C ALA A 9 6.69 -0.19 -1.18
N GLY A 10 5.36 -0.21 -1.03
CA GLY A 10 4.57 0.98 -0.65
C GLY A 10 4.92 1.49 0.75
N PHE A 11 5.07 0.58 1.70
CA PHE A 11 5.44 0.90 3.08
C PHE A 11 6.82 1.58 3.15
N LEU A 12 7.84 0.98 2.54
CA LEU A 12 9.20 1.52 2.52
C LEU A 12 9.29 2.82 1.74
N HIS A 13 8.56 2.95 0.62
CA HIS A 13 8.51 4.19 -0.13
C HIS A 13 7.98 5.36 0.71
N SER A 14 6.91 5.14 1.48
CA SER A 14 6.38 6.15 2.39
C SER A 14 7.40 6.57 3.45
N LEU A 15 8.01 5.61 4.15
CA LEU A 15 9.00 5.89 5.18
C LEU A 15 10.25 6.59 4.63
N ALA A 16 10.77 6.12 3.49
CA ALA A 16 11.93 6.74 2.83
C ALA A 16 11.64 8.18 2.37
N SER A 17 10.36 8.52 2.16
CA SER A 17 9.90 9.87 1.81
C SER A 17 9.57 10.72 3.04
N GLY A 18 9.83 10.24 4.26
CA GLY A 18 9.55 10.95 5.51
C GLY A 18 8.10 10.84 6.00
N GLY A 19 7.31 9.91 5.45
CA GLY A 19 5.95 9.64 5.90
C GLY A 19 5.90 9.04 7.31
N SER A 20 4.78 9.23 8.00
CA SER A 20 4.54 8.63 9.30
C SER A 20 4.33 7.11 9.20
N LEU A 21 4.34 6.41 10.34
CA LEU A 21 3.95 4.99 10.36
C LEU A 21 2.52 4.78 9.84
N ALA A 22 1.61 5.70 10.15
CA ALA A 22 0.23 5.67 9.65
C ALA A 22 0.19 5.80 8.12
N ASP A 23 0.97 6.72 7.55
CA ASP A 23 1.08 6.87 6.09
C ASP A 23 1.68 5.63 5.44
N ALA A 24 2.70 5.03 6.06
CA ALA A 24 3.36 3.83 5.56
C ALA A 24 2.42 2.61 5.59
N LEU A 25 1.68 2.40 6.68
CA LEU A 25 0.66 1.36 6.78
C LEU A 25 -0.46 1.57 5.75
N THR A 26 -0.88 2.82 5.54
CA THR A 26 -1.88 3.18 4.55
C THR A 26 -1.41 2.87 3.13
N LEU A 27 -0.23 3.35 2.75
CA LEU A 27 0.30 3.18 1.40
C LEU A 27 0.69 1.74 1.10
N GLY A 28 1.27 1.02 2.07
CA GLY A 28 1.56 -0.41 1.93
C GLY A 28 0.28 -1.22 1.72
N THR A 29 -0.74 -1.03 2.57
CA THR A 29 -2.02 -1.73 2.44
C THR A 29 -2.67 -1.48 1.08
N ALA A 30 -2.68 -0.21 0.65
CA ALA A 30 -3.22 0.20 -0.63
C ALA A 30 -2.47 -0.44 -1.82
N ALA A 31 -1.14 -0.52 -1.75
CA ALA A 31 -0.33 -1.14 -2.79
C ALA A 31 -0.54 -2.66 -2.88
N GLY A 32 -0.61 -3.34 -1.73
CA GLY A 32 -0.93 -4.77 -1.68
C GLY A 32 -2.33 -5.07 -2.25
N ALA A 33 -3.31 -4.24 -1.92
CA ALA A 33 -4.68 -4.35 -2.44
C ALA A 33 -4.76 -4.08 -3.96
N ALA A 34 -4.11 -3.01 -4.45
CA ALA A 34 -4.08 -2.68 -5.87
C ALA A 34 -3.41 -3.79 -6.72
N ASN A 35 -2.34 -4.41 -6.21
CA ASN A 35 -1.75 -5.58 -6.86
C ASN A 35 -2.71 -6.79 -6.85
N ALA A 36 -3.43 -7.03 -5.76
CA ALA A 36 -4.36 -8.15 -5.66
C ALA A 36 -5.51 -8.07 -6.67
N THR A 37 -5.91 -6.85 -7.07
CA THR A 37 -6.96 -6.61 -8.07
C THR A 37 -6.44 -6.54 -9.50
N THR A 38 -5.13 -6.69 -9.72
CA THR A 38 -4.52 -6.58 -11.06
C THR A 38 -4.05 -7.95 -11.55
N TYR A 39 -4.22 -8.21 -12.85
CA TYR A 39 -3.67 -9.42 -13.47
C TYR A 39 -2.16 -9.28 -13.67
N GLY A 40 -1.40 -10.25 -13.17
CA GLY A 40 0.07 -10.21 -13.12
C GLY A 40 0.60 -9.77 -11.76
N ALA A 41 1.76 -10.31 -11.36
CA ALA A 41 2.38 -10.02 -10.08
C ALA A 41 3.29 -8.78 -10.14
N GLY A 42 3.16 -7.87 -9.19
CA GLY A 42 3.96 -6.64 -9.10
C GLY A 42 3.50 -5.52 -10.04
N PHE A 43 2.37 -5.69 -10.72
CA PHE A 43 1.83 -4.70 -11.63
C PHE A 43 0.66 -3.99 -10.95
N CYS A 44 0.90 -2.80 -10.41
CA CYS A 44 -0.17 -1.87 -10.02
C CYS A 44 0.26 -0.43 -10.33
N SER A 45 -0.68 0.40 -10.76
CA SER A 45 -0.39 1.80 -11.08
C SER A 45 -0.47 2.67 -9.83
N LYS A 46 0.30 3.76 -9.81
CA LYS A 46 0.22 4.76 -8.74
C LYS A 46 -1.22 5.24 -8.50
N SER A 47 -2.00 5.45 -9.57
CA SER A 47 -3.40 5.89 -9.45
C SER A 47 -4.26 4.87 -8.71
N SER A 48 -4.18 3.58 -9.06
CA SER A 48 -4.93 2.53 -8.38
C SER A 48 -4.54 2.41 -6.91
N ILE A 49 -3.25 2.58 -6.58
CA ILE A 49 -2.79 2.62 -5.18
C ILE A 49 -3.44 3.80 -4.44
N MET A 50 -3.38 5.01 -5.01
CA MET A 50 -3.98 6.19 -4.37
C MET A 50 -5.49 6.08 -4.24
N ASP A 51 -6.17 5.41 -5.16
CA ASP A 51 -7.60 5.13 -5.08
C ASP A 51 -7.93 4.18 -3.92
N MET A 52 -7.15 3.10 -3.77
CA MET A 52 -7.30 2.14 -2.67
C MET A 52 -6.97 2.78 -1.31
N ALA A 53 -5.98 3.68 -1.26
CA ALA A 53 -5.56 4.36 -0.04
C ALA A 53 -6.69 5.14 0.63
N ARG A 54 -7.61 5.72 -0.17
CA ARG A 54 -8.79 6.43 0.36
C ARG A 54 -9.74 5.54 1.18
N GLY A 55 -9.68 4.21 0.97
CA GLY A 55 -10.51 3.24 1.70
C GLY A 55 -9.84 2.63 2.94
N VAL A 56 -8.56 2.90 3.16
CA VAL A 56 -7.84 2.34 4.31
C VAL A 56 -8.26 3.04 5.59
N ARG A 57 -8.52 2.26 6.65
CA ARG A 57 -8.76 2.75 7.99
C ARG A 57 -7.77 2.13 8.95
N LEU A 58 -7.19 2.97 9.80
CA LEU A 58 -6.30 2.54 10.87
C LEU A 58 -7.06 2.55 12.19
N ALA A 59 -6.73 1.59 13.05
CA ALA A 59 -7.19 1.53 14.42
C ALA A 59 -6.00 1.13 15.28
N GLU A 60 -5.82 1.83 16.40
CA GLU A 60 -4.93 1.37 17.47
C GLU A 60 -5.63 0.24 18.24
N ILE A 61 -4.85 -0.70 18.75
CA ILE A 61 -5.34 -1.84 19.52
C ILE A 61 -4.68 -1.77 20.90
N ASP A 62 -5.49 -1.78 21.95
CA ASP A 62 -5.07 -1.81 23.36
C ASP A 62 -4.58 -3.20 23.80
#